data_AF-A0A1G6PCL7-F1
#
_entry.id   AF-A0A1G6PCL7-F1
#
_cell.length_a   1.000
_cell.length_b   1.000
_cell.length_c   1.000
_cell.angle_alpha   90.00
_cell.angle_beta   90.00
_cell.angle_gamma   90.00
#
_symmetry.space_group_name_H-M   'P 1'
#
loop_
_entity.id
_entity.type
_entity.pdbx_description
1 polymer ?
#
loop_
_entity_poly.entity_id
_entity_poly.type
_entity_poly.pdbx_seq_one_letter_code
_entity_poly.pdbx_strand_id
1 'polypeptide(L)'
;MTIREVPNETRDELAARAARVGQSLEQYVRALLIELARRPSLVELWDRVDQRVRATGSRLAAEKTLELHDHDRQWRSSSPSVPVAG
;
A
#
# COMPACT_ATOMS: atom_id res chain seq x y z
N MET A 1 -20.50 5.43 16.79
CA MET A 1 -19.14 5.99 16.87
C MET A 1 -19.25 7.50 16.69
N THR A 2 -18.68 8.29 17.59
CA THR A 2 -18.71 9.76 17.51
C THR A 2 -17.28 10.27 17.58
N ILE A 3 -16.88 11.08 16.59
CA ILE A 3 -15.57 11.72 16.56
C ILE A 3 -15.75 13.13 17.13
N ARG A 4 -15.07 13.41 18.25
CA ARG A 4 -15.14 14.69 18.97
C ARG A 4 -13.96 15.57 18.58
N GLU A 5 -14.06 16.87 18.87
CA GLU A 5 -12.99 17.85 18.62
C GLU A 5 -12.54 17.93 17.16
N VAL A 6 -13.45 17.65 16.21
CA VAL A 6 -13.16 17.86 14.79
C VAL A 6 -13.28 19.36 14.51
N PRO A 7 -12.21 20.01 13.99
CA PRO A 7 -12.29 21.41 13.60
C PRO A 7 -13.43 21.64 12.60
N ASN A 8 -14.18 22.73 12.76
CA ASN A 8 -15.34 23.02 11.91
C ASN A 8 -14.94 23.08 10.43
N GLU A 9 -13.79 23.69 10.13
CA GLU A 9 -13.22 23.77 8.78
C GLU A 9 -13.05 22.38 8.16
N THR A 10 -12.46 21.44 8.90
CA THR A 10 -12.29 20.04 8.46
C THR A 10 -13.63 19.36 8.23
N ARG A 11 -14.60 19.55 9.13
CA ARG A 11 -15.95 18.98 9.00
C ARG A 11 -16.63 19.51 7.74
N ASP A 12 -16.55 20.81 7.50
CA ASP A 12 -17.22 21.47 6.39
C ASP A 12 -16.59 21.10 5.04
N GLU A 13 -15.26 20.97 4.99
CA GLU A 13 -14.57 20.40 3.84
C GLU A 13 -15.01 18.97 3.52
N LEU A 14 -15.08 18.10 4.54
CA LEU A 14 -15.53 16.72 4.35
C LEU A 14 -17.00 16.67 3.90
N ALA A 15 -17.84 17.57 4.41
CA ALA A 15 -19.24 17.69 3.98
C ALA A 15 -19.34 18.13 2.52
N ALA A 16 -18.52 19.11 2.11
CA ALA A 16 -18.46 19.55 0.71
C ALA A 16 -17.98 18.43 -0.23
N ARG A 17 -16.99 17.64 0.19
CA ARG A 17 -16.52 16.47 -0.58
C ARG A 17 -17.60 15.39 -0.67
N ALA A 18 -18.30 15.10 0.43
CA ALA A 18 -19.41 14.15 0.46
C ALA A 18 -20.54 14.58 -0.50
N ALA A 19 -20.92 15.86 -0.47
CA ALA A 19 -21.93 16.42 -1.37
C ALA A 19 -21.55 16.29 -2.85
N ARG A 20 -20.27 16.50 -3.21
CA ARG A 20 -19.78 16.33 -4.60
C ARG A 20 -19.93 14.91 -5.13
N VAL A 21 -19.93 13.91 -4.26
CA VAL A 21 -20.10 12.49 -4.63
C VAL A 21 -21.49 11.95 -4.31
N GLY A 22 -22.45 12.83 -3.95
CA GLY A 22 -23.83 12.45 -3.66
C GLY A 22 -24.01 11.61 -2.40
N GLN A 23 -23.10 11.72 -1.42
CA GLN A 23 -23.13 10.96 -0.17
C GLN A 23 -23.44 11.87 1.02
N SER A 24 -24.02 11.31 2.08
CA SER A 24 -24.03 11.99 3.38
C SER A 24 -22.61 12.04 3.96
N LEU A 25 -22.33 13.03 4.82
CA LEU A 25 -21.03 13.16 5.50
C LEU A 25 -20.64 11.86 6.22
N GLU A 26 -21.59 11.23 6.92
CA GLU A 26 -21.32 9.99 7.65
C GLU A 26 -20.96 8.82 6.71
N GLN A 27 -21.67 8.67 5.59
CA GLN A 27 -21.38 7.64 4.60
C GLN A 27 -19.99 7.83 3.99
N TYR A 28 -19.64 9.07 3.65
CA TYR A 28 -18.34 9.41 3.09
C TYR A 28 -17.20 9.11 4.07
N VAL A 29 -17.31 9.57 5.32
CA VAL A 29 -16.31 9.31 6.37
C VAL A 29 -16.19 7.82 6.66
N ARG A 30 -17.31 7.08 6.71
CA ARG A 30 -17.29 5.63 6.88
C ARG A 30 -16.51 4.94 5.76
N ALA A 31 -16.73 5.32 4.51
CA ALA A 31 -16.00 4.76 3.37
C ALA A 31 -14.49 5.05 3.47
N LEU A 32 -14.10 6.27 3.87
CA LEU A 32 -12.71 6.63 4.08
C LEU A 32 -12.05 5.79 5.20
N LEU A 33 -12.74 5.57 6.32
CA LEU A 33 -12.23 4.75 7.41
C LEU A 33 -12.09 3.28 7.03
N ILE A 34 -13.04 2.74 6.24
CA ILE A 34 -12.96 1.38 5.69
C ILE A 34 -11.75 1.26 4.77
N GLU A 35 -11.53 2.22 3.88
CA GLU A 35 -10.38 2.22 2.97
C GLU A 35 -9.05 2.34 3.73
N LEU A 36 -9.02 3.17 4.79
CA LEU A 36 -7.88 3.28 5.68
C LEU A 36 -7.58 1.94 6.37
N ALA A 37 -8.61 1.27 6.89
CA ALA A 37 -8.46 -0.04 7.54
C ALA A 37 -8.08 -1.17 6.59
N ARG A 38 -8.35 -1.05 5.29
CA ARG A 38 -7.95 -2.03 4.26
C ARG A 38 -6.46 -1.99 3.96
N ARG A 39 -5.78 -0.87 4.22
CA ARG A 39 -4.34 -0.75 4.03
C ARG A 39 -3.66 -1.07 5.35
N PRO A 40 -3.02 -2.25 5.52
CA PRO A 40 -2.20 -2.48 6.69
C PRO A 40 -1.15 -1.37 6.73
N SER A 41 -1.06 -0.67 7.85
CA SER A 41 -0.07 0.39 8.02
C SER A 41 1.33 -0.22 7.85
N LEU A 42 2.29 0.57 7.34
CA LEU A 42 3.69 0.14 7.23
C LEU A 42 4.22 -0.45 8.56
N VAL A 43 3.72 0.04 9.69
CA VAL A 43 4.02 -0.47 11.04
C VAL A 43 3.50 -1.90 11.23
N GLU A 44 2.25 -2.19 10.84
CA GLU A 44 1.68 -3.55 10.90
C GLU A 44 2.34 -4.52 9.89
N LEU A 45 2.83 -4.00 8.76
CA LEU A 45 3.63 -4.78 7.81
C LEU A 45 5.00 -5.13 8.41
N TRP A 46 5.67 -4.18 9.06
CA TRP A 46 6.95 -4.40 9.74
C TRP A 46 6.81 -5.36 10.92
N ASP A 47 5.75 -5.28 11.72
CA ASP A 47 5.47 -6.22 12.80
C ASP A 47 5.29 -7.66 12.28
N ARG A 48 4.63 -7.81 11.12
CA ARG A 48 4.46 -9.11 10.46
C ARG A 48 5.77 -9.64 9.88
N VAL A 49 6.60 -8.77 9.31
CA VAL A 49 7.93 -9.12 8.80
C VAL A 49 8.85 -9.54 9.96
N ASP A 50 8.88 -8.79 11.06
CA ASP A 50 9.69 -9.11 12.24
C ASP A 50 9.24 -10.44 12.87
N GLN A 51 7.92 -10.66 13.01
CA GLN A 51 7.39 -11.96 13.46
C GLN A 51 7.79 -13.11 12.53
N ARG A 52 7.70 -12.94 11.22
CA ARG A 52 8.03 -14.01 10.25
C ARG A 52 9.53 -14.30 10.20
N VAL A 53 10.38 -13.28 10.29
CA VAL A 53 11.84 -13.42 10.33
C VAL A 53 12.28 -14.13 11.62
N ARG A 54 11.69 -13.76 12.76
CA ARG A 54 11.96 -14.42 14.05
C ARG A 54 11.46 -15.86 14.10
N ALA A 55 10.29 -16.15 13.55
CA ALA A 55 9.70 -17.48 13.57
C ALA A 55 10.36 -18.46 12.57
N THR A 56 10.88 -17.96 11.44
CA THR A 56 11.40 -18.83 10.36
C THR A 56 12.93 -18.92 10.34
N GLY A 57 13.65 -18.04 11.05
CA GLY A 57 15.12 -18.07 11.12
C GLY A 57 15.84 -17.85 9.79
N SER A 58 15.12 -17.49 8.72
CA SER A 58 15.70 -17.32 7.39
C SER A 58 16.39 -15.97 7.29
N ARG A 59 17.67 -15.91 7.65
CA ARG A 59 18.57 -14.85 7.15
C ARG A 59 18.96 -15.20 5.72
N LEU A 60 18.27 -14.61 4.74
CA LEU A 60 18.83 -14.54 3.40
C LEU A 60 19.90 -13.45 3.44
N ALA A 61 21.17 -13.83 3.40
CA ALA A 61 22.29 -12.91 3.43
C ALA A 61 22.18 -11.91 2.27
N ALA A 62 22.60 -10.66 2.52
CA ALA A 62 22.44 -9.56 1.58
C ALA A 62 23.08 -9.87 0.21
N GLU A 63 24.15 -10.65 0.18
CA GLU A 63 24.79 -11.09 -1.07
C GLU A 63 23.83 -11.91 -1.95
N LYS A 64 23.00 -12.76 -1.35
CA LYS A 64 22.08 -13.66 -2.08
C LYS A 64 20.86 -12.93 -2.66
N THR A 65 20.45 -11.82 -2.05
CA THR A 65 19.41 -10.94 -2.61
C THR A 65 19.93 -10.16 -3.82
N LEU A 66 21.21 -9.74 -3.78
CA LEU A 66 21.83 -9.01 -4.88
C LEU A 66 22.06 -9.90 -6.10
N GLU A 67 22.53 -11.14 -5.91
CA GLU A 67 22.68 -12.12 -6.99
C GLU A 67 21.38 -12.41 -7.74
N LEU A 68 20.26 -12.55 -7.01
CA LEU A 68 18.93 -12.75 -7.62
C LEU A 68 18.46 -11.53 -8.42
N HIS A 69 18.82 -10.33 -7.98
CA HIS A 69 18.44 -9.09 -8.67
C HIS A 69 19.26 -8.84 -9.94
N ASP A 70 20.55 -9.20 -9.93
CA ASP A 70 21.42 -9.03 -11.09
C ASP A 70 21.13 -10.05 -12.20
N HIS A 71 20.71 -11.28 -11.84
CA HIS A 71 20.22 -12.27 -12.81
C HIS A 71 18.99 -11.77 -13.60
N ASP A 72 18.06 -11.06 -12.96
CA ASP A 72 16.89 -10.49 -13.62
C ASP A 72 17.26 -9.36 -14.59
N ARG A 73 18.19 -8.48 -14.19
CA ARG A 73 18.71 -7.44 -15.10
C ARG A 73 19.43 -8.02 -16.30
N GLN A 74 20.22 -9.08 -16.11
CA GLN A 74 20.98 -9.72 -17.19
C GLN A 74 20.08 -10.45 -18.20
N TRP A 75 18.95 -11.01 -17.75
CA TRP A 75 17.97 -11.64 -18.64
C TRP A 75 17.28 -10.62 -19.56
N ARG A 76 17.00 -9.42 -19.01
CA ARG A 76 16.37 -8.31 -19.76
C ARG A 76 17.31 -7.64 -20.76
N SER A 77 18.62 -7.62 -20.50
CA SER A 77 19.61 -7.08 -21.45
C SER A 77 20.05 -8.07 -22.53
N SER A 78 19.81 -9.38 -22.34
CA SER A 78 20.26 -10.43 -23.26
C SER A 78 19.16 -10.99 -24.15
N SER A 79 17.92 -10.50 -24.04
CA SER A 79 16.80 -10.98 -24.88
C SER A 79 16.87 -10.40 -26.30
N PRO A 80 17.02 -11.21 -27.37
CA PRO A 80 17.08 -10.72 -28.73
C PRO A 80 15.68 -10.31 -29.20
N SER A 81 15.56 -9.09 -29.76
CA SER A 81 14.30 -8.58 -30.33
C SER A 81 13.76 -9.51 -31.40
N VAL A 82 12.58 -10.08 -31.17
CA VAL A 82 11.85 -10.86 -32.16
C VAL A 82 11.17 -9.88 -33.13
N PRO A 83 11.43 -9.95 -34.46
CA PRO A 83 10.80 -9.04 -35.40
C PRO A 83 9.32 -9.43 -35.58
N VAL A 84 8.41 -8.47 -35.45
CA VAL A 84 6.99 -8.67 -35.73
C VAL A 84 6.80 -8.65 -37.25
N ALA A 85 6.36 -9.77 -37.82
CA ALA A 85 5.99 -9.86 -39.23
C ALA A 85 4.58 -9.25 -39.41
N GLY A 86 4.43 -8.46 -40.48
CA GLY A 86 3.21 -7.72 -40.82
C GLY A 86 2.13 -8.55 -41.51
#